data_AF-A0A6N9R9B1-F1
#
_entry.id   AF-A0A6N9R9B1-F1
#
_cell.length_a   1.000
_cell.length_b   1.000
_cell.length_c   1.000
_cell.angle_alpha   90.00
_cell.angle_beta   90.00
_cell.angle_gamma   90.00
#
_symmetry.space_group_name_H-M   'P 1'
#
loop_
_entity.id
_entity.type
_entity.pdbx_description
1 polymer ?
#
loop_
_entity_poly.entity_id
_entity_poly.type
_entity_poly.pdbx_seq_one_letter_code
_entity_poly.pdbx_strand_id
1 'polypeptide(L)'
;MLVVQARLAAPAAHDADLVLPFELRQKSRLRTALASGEEIGLFLARGTVLRGGDLLQADDGRVVRVVAADEDLIEVHCADADAMARAAYHLGNRHTPVQVGPGWLRLGADDV
;
A
#
# COMPACT_ATOMS: atom_id res chain seq x y z
N MET A 1 -9.15 9.33 18.97
CA MET A 1 -8.20 8.90 17.93
C MET A 1 -7.91 7.43 18.17
N LEU A 2 -8.29 6.58 17.21
CA LEU A 2 -8.07 5.14 17.25
C LEU A 2 -6.57 4.82 17.12
N VAL A 3 -6.04 3.82 17.83
CA VAL A 3 -4.61 3.48 17.73
C VAL A 3 -4.44 2.03 17.30
N VAL A 4 -3.63 1.82 16.25
CA VAL A 4 -3.28 0.49 15.74
C VAL A 4 -1.81 0.21 15.99
N GLN A 5 -1.51 -0.98 16.50
CA GLN A 5 -0.14 -1.41 16.81
C GLN A 5 0.27 -2.70 16.09
N ALA A 6 -0.68 -3.50 15.61
CA ALA A 6 -0.39 -4.81 15.04
C ALA A 6 -1.29 -5.16 13.85
N ARG A 7 -0.72 -5.97 12.95
CA ARG A 7 -1.45 -6.66 11.89
C ARG A 7 -1.90 -8.02 12.39
N LEU A 8 -3.14 -8.40 12.09
CA LEU A 8 -3.68 -9.72 12.36
C LEU A 8 -3.12 -10.75 11.37
N ALA A 9 -2.83 -11.95 11.87
CA ALA A 9 -2.34 -13.05 11.04
C ALA A 9 -3.48 -13.88 10.42
N ALA A 10 -4.64 -13.94 11.10
CA ALA A 10 -5.79 -14.69 10.67
C ALA A 10 -6.85 -13.77 10.04
N PRO A 11 -7.60 -14.25 9.03
CA PRO A 11 -8.78 -13.55 8.55
C PRO A 11 -9.79 -13.31 9.67
N ALA A 12 -10.39 -12.13 9.68
CA ALA A 12 -11.46 -11.74 10.59
C ALA A 12 -12.46 -10.86 9.84
N ALA A 13 -13.66 -10.72 10.41
CA ALA A 13 -14.55 -9.62 10.01
C ALA A 13 -13.85 -8.28 10.32
N HIS A 14 -14.21 -7.24 9.58
CA HIS A 14 -13.67 -5.89 9.77
C HIS A 14 -14.81 -4.91 10.03
N ASP A 15 -14.51 -3.90 10.84
CA ASP A 15 -15.47 -2.89 11.29
C ASP A 15 -15.34 -1.58 10.51
N ALA A 16 -14.16 -1.33 9.93
CA ALA A 16 -13.88 -0.11 9.18
C ALA A 16 -12.80 -0.30 8.11
N ASP A 17 -12.77 0.62 7.15
CA ASP A 17 -11.78 0.67 6.08
C ASP A 17 -10.81 1.84 6.27
N LEU A 18 -9.54 1.54 6.07
CA LEU A 18 -8.44 2.49 5.98
C LEU A 18 -7.92 2.50 4.53
N VAL A 19 -8.36 3.50 3.78
CA VAL A 19 -8.00 3.68 2.37
C VAL A 19 -6.73 4.52 2.29
N LEU A 20 -5.63 3.95 1.76
CA LEU A 20 -4.34 4.64 1.71
C LEU A 20 -3.61 4.42 0.38
N PRO A 21 -2.98 5.46 -0.19
CA PRO A 21 -2.07 5.32 -1.32
C PRO A 21 -0.80 4.59 -0.91
N PHE A 22 -0.03 4.08 -1.88
CA PHE A 22 1.15 3.24 -1.61
C PHE A 22 2.22 3.96 -0.79
N GLU A 23 2.39 5.28 -0.97
CA GLU A 23 3.36 6.06 -0.19
C GLU A 23 3.05 6.01 1.32
N LEU A 24 1.78 6.16 1.70
CA LEU A 24 1.36 6.14 3.09
C LEU A 24 1.36 4.72 3.68
N ARG A 25 1.08 3.70 2.87
CA ARG A 25 1.14 2.28 3.28
C ARG A 25 2.55 1.80 3.64
N GLN A 26 3.58 2.58 3.33
CA GLN A 26 4.98 2.29 3.69
C GLN A 26 5.41 2.94 5.02
N LYS A 27 4.58 3.80 5.62
CA LYS A 27 4.93 4.50 6.87
C LYS A 27 4.60 3.59 8.05
N SER A 28 5.59 3.31 8.90
CA SER A 28 5.36 2.57 10.15
C SER A 28 4.72 3.42 11.26
N ARG A 29 4.83 4.75 11.16
CA ARG A 29 4.16 5.70 12.04
C ARG A 29 3.44 6.73 11.19
N LEU A 30 2.12 6.82 11.34
CA LEU A 30 1.28 7.70 10.52
C LEU A 30 0.04 8.10 11.30
N ARG A 31 -0.29 9.39 11.33
CA ARG A 31 -1.60 9.89 11.75
C ARG A 31 -2.43 10.19 10.49
N THR A 32 -3.62 9.62 10.40
CA THR A 32 -4.52 9.73 9.24
C THR A 32 -5.97 9.56 9.69
N ALA A 33 -6.90 9.29 8.77
CA ALA A 33 -8.30 9.04 9.04
C ALA A 33 -8.80 7.77 8.35
N LEU A 34 -9.78 7.10 8.97
CA LEU A 34 -10.58 6.05 8.35
C LEU A 34 -11.46 6.63 7.24
N ALA A 35 -12.05 5.77 6.41
CA ALA A 35 -13.03 6.18 5.40
C ALA A 35 -14.25 6.92 5.99
N SER A 36 -14.56 6.68 7.28
CA SER A 36 -15.61 7.40 8.03
C SER A 36 -15.22 8.82 8.44
N GLY A 37 -13.95 9.22 8.30
CA GLY A 37 -13.40 10.48 8.80
C GLY A 37 -12.89 10.43 10.25
N GLU A 38 -13.06 9.29 10.94
CA GLU A 38 -12.50 9.10 12.29
C GLU A 38 -10.96 9.06 12.26
N GLU A 39 -10.32 9.84 13.12
CA GLU A 39 -8.85 9.87 13.21
C GLU A 39 -8.26 8.55 13.74
N ILE A 40 -7.20 8.09 13.08
CA ILE A 40 -6.45 6.88 13.41
C ILE A 40 -4.93 7.12 13.39
N GLY A 41 -4.23 6.55 14.38
CA GLY A 41 -2.77 6.52 14.46
C GLY A 41 -2.22 5.11 14.25
N LEU A 42 -1.33 4.96 13.27
CA LEU A 42 -0.58 3.72 13.02
C LEU A 42 0.75 3.75 13.78
N PHE A 43 1.04 2.68 14.52
CA PHE A 43 2.30 2.44 15.22
C PHE A 43 2.78 1.00 14.97
N LEU A 44 3.21 0.75 13.75
CA LEU A 44 3.61 -0.56 13.27
C LEU A 44 5.11 -0.79 13.46
N ALA A 45 5.53 -2.05 13.31
CA ALA A 45 6.95 -2.39 13.24
C ALA A 45 7.63 -1.65 12.06
N ARG A 46 8.90 -1.29 12.24
CA ARG A 46 9.66 -0.61 11.19
C ARG A 46 9.80 -1.53 9.97
N GLY A 47 9.62 -0.97 8.78
CA GLY A 47 9.71 -1.72 7.52
C GLY A 47 8.44 -2.48 7.14
N THR A 48 7.36 -2.36 7.93
CA THR A 48 6.06 -2.88 7.53
C THR A 48 5.54 -2.10 6.32
N VAL A 49 5.19 -2.84 5.26
CA VAL A 49 4.48 -2.32 4.08
C VAL A 49 3.09 -2.93 4.07
N LEU A 50 2.07 -2.09 4.21
CA LEU A 50 0.68 -2.52 4.20
C LEU A 50 0.22 -2.87 2.78
N ARG A 51 -0.43 -4.04 2.65
CA ARG A 51 -1.05 -4.52 1.42
C ARG A 51 -2.56 -4.39 1.51
N GLY A 52 -3.21 -4.25 0.35
CA GLY A 52 -4.67 -4.29 0.29
C GLY A 52 -5.18 -5.61 0.86
N GLY A 53 -6.16 -5.53 1.76
CA GLY A 53 -6.71 -6.68 2.49
C GLY A 53 -6.01 -7.01 3.81
N ASP A 54 -4.89 -6.36 4.16
CA ASP A 54 -4.30 -6.52 5.50
C ASP A 54 -5.33 -6.08 6.56
N LEU A 55 -5.42 -6.83 7.66
CA LEU A 55 -6.30 -6.53 8.79
C LEU A 55 -5.48 -6.04 9.98
N LEU A 56 -5.91 -4.93 10.56
CA LEU A 56 -5.21 -4.23 11.63
C LEU A 56 -6.05 -4.24 12.91
N GLN A 57 -5.41 -4.61 14.03
CA GLN A 57 -6.07 -4.59 15.33
C GLN A 57 -5.91 -3.22 15.97
N ALA A 58 -7.04 -2.58 16.25
CA ALA A 58 -7.07 -1.36 17.04
C ALA A 58 -7.09 -1.65 18.55
N ASP A 59 -6.71 -0.65 19.33
CA ASP A 59 -6.64 -0.68 20.80
C ASP A 59 -8.01 -0.84 21.49
N ASP A 60 -9.09 -0.47 20.82
CA ASP A 60 -10.47 -0.67 21.30
C ASP A 60 -11.10 -2.02 20.88
N GLY A 61 -10.33 -2.88 20.23
CA GLY A 61 -10.78 -4.19 19.78
C GLY A 61 -11.33 -4.24 18.35
N ARG A 62 -11.57 -3.10 17.70
CA ARG A 62 -12.01 -3.06 16.29
C ARG A 62 -10.94 -3.58 15.34
N VAL A 63 -11.41 -4.15 14.23
CA VAL A 63 -10.57 -4.62 13.12
C VAL A 63 -10.71 -3.65 11.95
N VAL A 64 -9.60 -3.06 11.54
CA VAL A 64 -9.53 -2.11 10.42
C VAL A 64 -8.90 -2.79 9.22
N ARG A 65 -9.60 -2.83 8.08
CA ARG A 65 -9.08 -3.38 6.82
C ARG A 65 -8.35 -2.30 6.03
N VAL A 66 -7.16 -2.63 5.55
CA VAL A 66 -6.42 -1.78 4.63
C VAL A 66 -7.00 -1.93 3.22
N VAL A 67 -7.29 -0.80 2.60
CA VAL A 67 -7.68 -0.71 1.18
C VAL A 67 -6.59 0.07 0.45
N ALA A 68 -6.07 -0.50 -0.64
CA ALA A 68 -5.22 0.27 -1.53
C ALA A 68 -6.09 1.34 -2.21
N ALA A 69 -5.75 2.61 -2.04
CA ALA A 69 -6.44 3.69 -2.73
C ALA A 69 -6.27 3.55 -4.25
N ASP A 70 -7.23 4.05 -5.01
CA ASP A 70 -7.01 4.32 -6.42
C ASP A 70 -5.96 5.43 -6.55
N GLU A 71 -4.99 5.21 -7.43
CA GLU A 71 -3.84 6.10 -7.64
C GLU A 71 -3.71 6.34 -9.15
N ASP A 72 -3.27 7.54 -9.53
CA ASP A 72 -2.91 7.82 -10.93
C ASP A 72 -1.60 7.09 -11.24
N LEU A 73 -1.66 6.16 -12.19
CA LEU A 73 -0.55 5.28 -12.55
C LEU A 73 -0.25 5.37 -14.05
N ILE A 74 1.03 5.21 -14.37
CA ILE A 74 1.47 4.87 -15.72
C ILE A 74 1.52 3.35 -15.82
N GLU A 75 0.90 2.79 -16.86
CA GLU A 75 1.01 1.37 -17.19
C GLU A 75 1.87 1.20 -18.44
N VAL A 76 2.96 0.46 -18.31
CA VAL A 76 3.92 0.18 -19.37
C VAL A 76 3.74 -1.25 -19.85
N HIS A 77 3.50 -1.41 -21.15
CA HIS A 77 3.51 -2.71 -21.83
C HIS A 77 4.80 -2.83 -22.66
N CYS A 78 5.35 -4.04 -22.73
CA CYS A 78 6.53 -4.32 -23.57
C CYS A 78 6.22 -5.42 -24.57
N ALA A 79 6.91 -5.40 -25.72
CA ALA A 79 6.71 -6.37 -26.79
C ALA A 79 7.13 -7.80 -26.38
N ASP A 80 8.12 -7.92 -25.49
CA ASP A 80 8.68 -9.19 -25.04
C ASP A 80 9.26 -9.10 -23.61
N ALA A 81 9.65 -10.24 -23.06
CA ALA A 81 10.19 -10.37 -21.71
C ALA A 81 11.55 -9.69 -21.52
N ASP A 82 12.39 -9.63 -22.57
CA ASP A 82 13.70 -9.01 -22.50
C ASP A 82 13.59 -7.48 -22.40
N ALA A 83 12.67 -6.88 -23.16
CA ALA A 83 12.33 -5.47 -23.08
C ALA A 83 11.74 -5.13 -21.70
N MET A 84 10.87 -6.00 -21.19
CA MET A 84 10.31 -5.87 -19.84
C MET A 84 11.40 -5.88 -18.76
N ALA A 85 12.34 -6.83 -18.84
CA ALA A 85 13.43 -6.94 -17.89
C ALA A 85 14.34 -5.71 -17.92
N ARG A 86 14.65 -5.17 -19.11
CA ARG A 86 15.41 -3.92 -19.25
C ARG A 86 14.67 -2.73 -18.64
N ALA A 87 13.37 -2.59 -18.89
CA ALA A 87 12.56 -1.52 -18.30
C ALA A 87 12.56 -1.59 -16.77
N ALA A 88 12.30 -2.79 -16.21
CA ALA A 88 12.33 -3.02 -14.77
C ALA A 88 13.72 -2.73 -14.16
N TYR A 89 14.81 -3.12 -14.84
CA TYR A 89 16.17 -2.83 -14.42
C TYR A 89 16.44 -1.32 -14.32
N HIS A 90 16.06 -0.55 -15.35
CA HIS A 90 16.27 0.90 -15.34
C HIS A 90 15.41 1.63 -14.30
N LEU A 91 14.16 1.21 -14.08
CA LEU A 91 13.31 1.73 -13.02
C LEU A 91 13.88 1.41 -11.62
N GLY A 92 14.39 0.19 -11.44
CA GLY A 92 15.06 -0.22 -10.21
C GLY A 92 16.30 0.62 -9.90
N ASN A 93 17.13 0.91 -10.90
CA ASN A 93 18.30 1.79 -10.75
C ASN A 93 17.94 3.23 -10.35
N ARG A 94 16.71 3.67 -10.62
CA ARG A 94 16.18 4.97 -10.19
C ARG A 94 15.50 4.93 -8.82
N HIS A 95 15.45 3.76 -8.19
CA HIS A 95 14.69 3.52 -6.96
C HIS A 95 13.20 3.88 -7.09
N THR A 96 12.64 3.77 -8.30
CA THR A 96 11.23 4.02 -8.57
C THR A 96 10.39 2.86 -8.04
N PRO A 97 9.41 3.08 -7.15
CA PRO A 97 8.46 2.04 -6.77
C PRO A 97 7.70 1.54 -7.99
N VAL A 98 7.76 0.23 -8.24
CA VAL A 98 7.12 -0.41 -9.39
C VAL A 98 6.33 -1.62 -8.95
N GLN A 99 5.12 -1.76 -9.47
CA GLN A 99 4.36 -3.01 -9.44
C GLN A 99 4.64 -3.78 -10.73
N VAL A 100 4.98 -5.05 -10.60
CA VAL A 100 5.26 -5.94 -11.72
C VAL A 100 4.09 -6.91 -11.88
N GLY A 101 3.61 -7.08 -13.10
CA GLY A 101 2.63 -8.11 -13.44
C GLY A 101 2.91 -8.79 -14.78
N PRO A 102 2.03 -9.70 -15.21
CA PRO A 102 2.24 -10.47 -16.43
C PRO A 102 2.19 -9.57 -17.67
N GLY A 103 3.35 -9.24 -18.24
CA GLY A 103 3.46 -8.42 -19.45
C GLY A 103 3.30 -6.92 -19.24
N TRP A 104 3.27 -6.44 -17.98
CA TRP A 104 3.16 -5.01 -17.68
C TRP A 104 3.94 -4.59 -16.42
N LEU A 105 4.28 -3.30 -16.37
CA LEU A 105 4.76 -2.59 -15.17
C LEU A 105 3.80 -1.43 -14.86
N ARG A 106 3.57 -1.17 -13.58
CA ARG A 106 2.86 0.03 -13.13
C ARG A 106 3.73 0.82 -12.17
N LEU A 107 3.73 2.13 -12.33
CA LEU A 107 4.41 3.09 -11.47
C LEU A 107 3.49 4.29 -11.27
N GLY A 108 3.71 5.05 -10.19
CA GLY A 108 3.00 6.32 -9.99
C GLY A 108 3.18 7.23 -11.21
N ALA A 109 2.14 7.97 -11.57
CA ALA A 109 2.27 9.00 -12.58
C ALA A 109 3.37 9.99 -12.14
N ASP A 110 4.34 10.19 -13.04
CA ASP A 110 5.45 11.10 -12.87
C ASP A 110 5.54 11.94 -14.14
N ASP A 111 5.75 13.25 -13.98
CA ASP A 111 5.73 14.23 -15.07
C ASP A 111 7.09 14.33 -15.80
N VAL A 112 8.07 13.49 -15.42
CA VAL A 112 9.47 13.54 -15.88
C VAL A 112 9.82 12.47 -16.90
#